data_AF-A0A3S5JMM2-F1
#
_entry.id   AF-A0A3S5JMM2-F1
#
_cell.length_a   1.000
_cell.length_b   1.000
_cell.length_c   1.000
_cell.angle_alpha   90.00
_cell.angle_beta   90.00
_cell.angle_gamma   90.00
#
_symmetry.space_group_name_H-M   'P 1'
#
loop_
_entity.id
_entity.type
_entity.pdbx_description
1 polymer ?
#
loop_
_entity_poly.entity_id
_entity_poly.type
_entity_poly.pdbx_seq_one_letter_code
_entity_poly.pdbx_strand_id
1 'polypeptide(L)'
;MPSYDFYNSKTDEIEEHFMSYKVLDEFKENNPHLEQRVTAPNFVGGVGDRVKTDAGFKEVLSKVGSKFPHSPLDKKMNGVSIKDQKTREIVEKHVDIQNKKK
;
A
#
# COMPACT_ATOMS: atom_id res chain seq x y z
N MET A 1 -17.43 -3.84 27.46
CA MET A 1 -18.31 -2.67 27.32
C MET A 1 -17.84 -1.89 26.11
N PRO A 2 -18.74 -1.51 25.18
CA PRO A 2 -18.39 -0.66 24.04
C PRO A 2 -18.15 0.80 24.47
N SER A 3 -17.29 1.51 23.74
CA SER A 3 -17.24 2.97 23.78
C SER A 3 -18.14 3.55 22.68
N TYR A 4 -18.78 4.68 22.97
CA TYR A 4 -19.64 5.37 22.04
C TYR A 4 -19.20 6.83 21.93
N ASP A 5 -19.07 7.29 20.69
CA ASP A 5 -18.78 8.68 20.38
C ASP A 5 -20.09 9.49 20.35
N PHE A 6 -20.13 10.56 21.13
CA PHE A 6 -21.23 11.52 21.13
C PHE A 6 -20.75 12.89 20.69
N TYR A 7 -21.49 13.52 19.78
CA TYR A 7 -21.27 14.89 19.35
C TYR A 7 -22.09 15.84 20.23
N ASN A 8 -21.42 16.74 20.94
CA ASN A 8 -22.07 17.74 21.77
C ASN A 8 -22.40 19.00 20.96
N SER A 9 -23.67 19.22 20.66
CA SER A 9 -24.17 20.37 19.89
C SER A 9 -23.92 21.75 20.53
N LYS A 10 -23.50 21.80 21.80
CA LYS A 10 -23.22 23.06 22.52
C LYS A 10 -21.74 23.45 22.52
N THR A 11 -20.85 22.48 22.47
CA THR A 11 -19.40 22.68 22.54
C THR A 11 -18.70 22.32 21.23
N ASP A 12 -19.44 21.72 20.27
CA ASP A 12 -18.93 21.21 18.99
C ASP A 12 -17.79 20.18 19.14
N GLU A 13 -17.70 19.53 20.30
CA GLU A 13 -16.70 18.53 20.64
C GLU A 13 -17.27 17.10 20.58
N ILE A 14 -16.40 16.14 20.26
CA ILE A 14 -16.72 14.70 20.27
C ILE A 14 -16.22 14.13 21.60
N GLU A 15 -17.15 13.65 22.41
CA GLU A 15 -16.85 13.01 23.70
C GLU A 15 -17.01 11.49 23.58
N GLU A 16 -15.97 10.75 23.97
CA GLU A 16 -16.00 9.29 24.03
C GLU A 16 -16.53 8.84 25.40
N HIS A 17 -17.69 8.19 25.42
CA HIS A 17 -18.31 7.68 26.63
C HIS A 17 -18.28 6.15 26.68
N PHE A 18 -17.69 5.60 27.73
CA PHE A 18 -17.63 4.16 27.96
C PHE A 18 -18.85 3.69 28.75
N MET A 19 -19.87 3.14 28.06
CA MET A 19 -21.13 2.73 28.68
C MET A 19 -21.70 1.42 28.14
N SER A 20 -22.60 0.81 28.91
CA SER A 20 -23.33 -0.39 28.48
C SER A 20 -24.54 0.01 27.63
N TYR A 21 -24.92 -0.83 26.67
CA TYR A 21 -26.06 -0.58 25.77
C TYR A 21 -27.37 -0.27 26.52
N LYS A 22 -27.59 -0.86 27.70
CA LYS A 22 -28.79 -0.61 28.52
C LYS A 22 -28.89 0.82 29.06
N VAL A 23 -27.76 1.48 29.29
CA VAL A 23 -27.70 2.85 29.86
C VAL A 23 -27.74 3.89 28.73
N LEU A 24 -27.48 3.48 27.50
CA LEU A 24 -27.39 4.36 26.34
C LEU A 24 -28.76 4.98 26.00
N ASP A 25 -29.84 4.22 26.12
CA ASP A 25 -31.20 4.73 25.86
C ASP A 25 -31.60 5.80 26.89
N GLU A 26 -31.35 5.54 28.18
CA GLU A 26 -31.55 6.51 29.27
C GLU A 26 -30.65 7.75 29.11
N PHE A 27 -29.40 7.56 28.64
CA PHE A 27 -28.45 8.64 28.46
C PHE A 27 -28.84 9.60 27.32
N LYS A 28 -29.41 9.07 26.24
CA LYS A 28 -29.94 9.85 25.11
C LYS A 28 -31.16 10.67 25.51
N GLU A 29 -32.08 10.10 26.29
CA GLU A 29 -33.27 10.82 26.78
C GLU A 29 -32.91 11.97 27.74
N ASN A 30 -31.95 11.74 28.63
CA ASN A 30 -31.51 12.74 29.60
C ASN A 30 -30.64 13.85 28.99
N ASN A 31 -29.98 13.58 27.85
CA ASN A 31 -29.04 14.51 27.22
C ASN A 31 -29.41 14.75 25.74
N PRO A 32 -30.49 15.50 25.44
CA PRO A 32 -30.94 15.77 24.07
C PRO A 32 -29.96 16.61 23.23
N HIS A 33 -28.87 17.08 23.83
CA HIS A 33 -27.82 17.86 23.17
C HIS A 33 -26.66 16.99 22.66
N LEU A 34 -26.64 15.69 22.99
CA LEU A 34 -25.63 14.72 22.60
C LEU A 34 -26.17 13.82 21.48
N GLU A 35 -25.71 14.05 20.25
CA GLU A 35 -26.08 13.22 19.10
C GLU A 35 -25.03 12.13 18.89
N GLN A 36 -25.46 10.86 18.82
CA GLN A 36 -24.54 9.77 18.53
C GLN A 36 -24.09 9.87 17.07
N ARG A 37 -22.84 10.27 16.84
CA ARG A 37 -22.26 10.37 15.50
C ARG A 37 -21.22 9.28 15.36
N VAL A 38 -21.39 8.43 14.36
CA VAL A 38 -20.35 7.47 13.98
C VAL A 38 -19.22 8.28 13.33
N THR A 39 -18.11 8.45 14.06
CA THR A 39 -16.88 9.02 13.51
C THR A 39 -16.48 8.22 12.27
N ALA A 40 -16.01 8.90 11.22
CA ALA A 40 -15.66 8.27 9.95
C ALA A 40 -14.74 7.05 10.18
N PRO A 41 -14.99 5.89 9.54
CA PRO A 41 -14.16 4.71 9.74
C PRO A 41 -12.73 5.03 9.32
N ASN A 42 -11.78 4.76 10.19
CA ASN A 42 -10.35 4.80 9.85
C ASN A 42 -10.07 3.72 8.80
N PHE A 43 -9.99 4.11 7.52
CA PHE A 43 -9.59 3.21 6.46
C PHE A 43 -8.10 2.87 6.61
N VAL A 44 -7.81 1.66 7.09
CA VAL A 44 -6.44 1.11 7.07
C VAL A 44 -6.11 0.68 5.63
N GLY A 45 -5.66 1.63 4.81
CA GLY A 45 -5.35 1.43 3.39
C GLY A 45 -4.00 0.77 3.12
N GLY A 46 -3.71 -0.39 3.75
CA GLY A 46 -2.34 -0.95 3.70
C GLY A 46 -2.18 -2.45 3.91
N VAL A 47 -3.23 -3.26 3.76
CA VAL A 47 -3.12 -4.72 3.91
C VAL A 47 -2.94 -5.37 2.53
N GLY A 48 -1.74 -5.27 1.93
CA GLY A 48 -1.49 -6.02 0.67
C GLY A 48 -0.28 -5.63 -0.18
N ASP A 49 0.27 -4.44 -0.02
CA ASP A 49 1.29 -3.91 -0.94
C ASP A 49 2.67 -4.63 -0.87
N ARG A 50 2.83 -5.57 0.05
CA ARG A 50 4.09 -6.29 0.29
C ARG A 50 3.93 -7.80 0.45
N VAL A 51 2.86 -8.39 -0.10
CA VAL A 51 2.69 -9.84 -0.06
C VAL A 51 3.80 -10.48 -0.91
N LYS A 52 4.73 -11.17 -0.25
CA LYS A 52 5.76 -11.96 -0.92
C LYS A 52 5.05 -13.05 -1.71
N THR A 53 5.28 -13.09 -3.02
CA THR A 53 4.79 -14.18 -3.85
C THR A 53 5.42 -15.51 -3.42
N ASP A 54 4.67 -16.59 -3.55
CA ASP A 54 5.10 -17.95 -3.26
C ASP A 54 6.25 -18.39 -4.19
N ALA A 55 6.97 -19.43 -3.76
CA ALA A 55 8.13 -19.94 -4.49
C ALA A 55 7.74 -20.47 -5.89
N GLY A 56 6.59 -21.17 -6.00
CA GLY A 56 6.13 -21.74 -7.26
C GLY A 56 5.80 -20.68 -8.30
N PHE A 57 5.10 -19.62 -7.89
CA PHE A 57 4.82 -18.50 -8.79
C PHE A 57 6.09 -17.79 -9.26
N LYS A 58 7.11 -17.65 -8.41
CA LYS A 58 8.41 -17.07 -8.82
C LYS A 58 9.12 -17.90 -9.87
N GLU A 59 9.09 -19.22 -9.78
CA GLU A 59 9.68 -20.10 -10.79
C GLU A 59 9.00 -19.95 -12.16
N VAL A 60 7.66 -19.85 -12.17
CA VAL A 60 6.91 -19.60 -13.40
C VAL A 60 7.29 -18.24 -14.00
N LEU A 61 7.37 -17.19 -13.19
CA LEU A 61 7.78 -15.86 -13.65
C LEU A 61 9.22 -15.84 -14.17
N SER A 62 10.14 -16.55 -13.52
CA SER A 62 11.52 -16.73 -13.98
C SER A 62 11.58 -17.45 -15.34
N LYS A 63 10.78 -18.51 -15.52
CA LYS A 63 10.69 -19.27 -16.78
C LYS A 63 10.06 -18.48 -17.92
N VAL A 64 9.08 -17.63 -17.63
CA VAL A 64 8.52 -16.70 -18.61
C VAL A 64 9.54 -15.63 -18.97
N GLY A 65 10.24 -15.06 -17.98
CA GLY A 65 11.31 -14.10 -18.19
C GLY A 65 12.43 -14.64 -19.10
N SER A 66 12.87 -15.88 -18.87
CA SER A 66 13.94 -16.50 -19.67
C SER A 66 13.54 -16.78 -21.12
N LYS A 67 12.24 -16.97 -21.40
CA LYS A 67 11.73 -17.06 -22.78
C LYS A 67 11.68 -15.71 -23.50
N PHE A 68 11.63 -14.60 -22.77
CA PHE A 68 11.59 -13.24 -23.31
C PHE A 68 12.73 -12.39 -22.75
N PRO A 69 13.97 -12.60 -23.25
CA PRO A 69 15.15 -11.91 -22.76
C PRO A 69 14.99 -10.39 -22.85
N HIS A 70 15.51 -9.66 -21.87
CA HIS A 70 15.52 -8.19 -21.80
C HIS A 70 14.16 -7.51 -21.57
N SER A 71 13.07 -8.28 -21.43
CA SER A 71 11.79 -7.75 -21.00
C SER A 71 11.86 -7.14 -19.59
N PRO A 72 10.96 -6.20 -19.23
CA PRO A 72 10.91 -5.66 -17.87
C PRO A 72 10.72 -6.74 -16.80
N LEU A 73 10.08 -7.86 -17.16
CA LEU A 73 9.88 -9.01 -16.27
C LEU A 73 11.18 -9.79 -16.06
N ASP A 74 11.89 -10.09 -17.14
CA ASP A 74 13.17 -10.82 -17.09
C ASP A 74 14.21 -10.09 -16.24
N LYS A 75 14.32 -8.76 -16.40
CA LYS A 75 15.20 -7.91 -15.58
C LYS A 75 14.86 -7.98 -14.08
N LYS A 76 13.60 -8.13 -13.72
CA LYS A 76 13.14 -8.23 -12.33
C LYS A 76 13.34 -9.61 -11.73
N MET A 77 13.24 -10.68 -12.52
CA MET A 77 13.23 -12.06 -12.03
C MET A 77 14.59 -12.76 -12.18
N ASN A 78 15.24 -12.62 -13.34
CA ASN A 78 16.49 -13.32 -13.67
C ASN A 78 17.70 -12.38 -13.67
N GLY A 79 17.48 -11.08 -13.82
CA GLY A 79 18.55 -10.09 -13.94
C GLY A 79 19.27 -10.17 -15.30
N VAL A 80 20.19 -9.23 -15.53
CA VAL A 80 20.98 -9.19 -16.77
C VAL A 80 22.32 -9.88 -16.51
N SER A 81 22.71 -10.80 -17.40
CA SER A 81 24.00 -11.48 -17.33
C SER A 81 25.16 -10.47 -17.29
N ILE A 82 26.19 -10.74 -16.49
CA ILE A 82 27.38 -9.88 -16.36
C ILE A 82 28.06 -9.67 -17.72
N LYS A 83 28.05 -10.70 -18.57
CA LYS A 83 28.61 -10.61 -19.94
C LYS A 83 27.84 -9.59 -20.78
N ASP A 84 26.51 -9.64 -20.74
CA ASP A 84 25.66 -8.73 -21.50
C ASP A 84 25.77 -7.28 -20.99
N GLN A 85 25.86 -7.09 -19.68
CA GLN A 85 26.11 -5.77 -19.10
C GLN A 85 27.44 -5.19 -19.59
N LYS A 86 28.52 -5.97 -19.55
CA LYS A 86 29.85 -5.52 -19.99
C LYS A 86 29.91 -5.27 -21.50
N THR A 87 29.29 -6.12 -22.31
CA THR A 87 29.17 -5.88 -23.76
C THR A 87 28.44 -4.58 -24.04
N ARG A 88 27.33 -4.33 -23.33
CA ARG A 88 26.56 -3.08 -23.49
C ARG A 88 27.35 -1.85 -23.07
N GLU A 89 28.03 -1.89 -21.92
CA GLU A 89 28.93 -0.81 -21.48
C GLU A 89 30.00 -0.49 -22.54
N ILE A 90 30.59 -1.52 -23.16
CA ILE A 90 31.60 -1.34 -24.21
C ILE A 90 30.97 -0.72 -25.45
N VAL A 91 29.81 -1.20 -25.90
CA VAL A 91 29.10 -0.64 -27.06
C VAL A 91 28.74 0.82 -26.82
N GLU A 92 28.18 1.15 -25.65
CA GLU A 92 27.83 2.52 -25.26
C GLU A 92 29.08 3.44 -25.29
N LYS A 93 30.21 3.01 -24.72
CA LYS A 93 31.48 3.74 -24.80
C LYS A 93 31.91 4.03 -26.24
N HIS A 94 31.80 3.06 -27.14
CA HIS A 94 32.20 3.25 -28.53
C HIS A 94 31.23 4.18 -29.28
N VAL A 95 29.93 4.07 -29.04
CA VAL A 95 28.91 4.96 -29.61
C VAL A 95 29.16 6.42 -29.18
N ASP A 96 29.45 6.65 -27.90
CA ASP A 96 29.75 8.00 -27.38
C ASP A 96 31.01 8.60 -28.02
N ILE A 97 32.06 7.78 -28.21
CA ILE A 97 33.29 8.22 -28.88
C ILE A 97 33.01 8.59 -30.34
N GLN A 98 32.19 7.81 -31.06
CA GLN A 98 31.83 8.10 -32.45
C GLN A 98 30.99 9.37 -32.57
N ASN A 99 30.04 9.58 -31.65
CA ASN A 99 29.21 10.78 -31.62
C ASN A 99 30.00 12.05 -31.30
N LYS A 100 31.03 11.97 -30.45
CA LYS A 100 31.93 13.10 -30.14
C LYS A 100 32.90 13.46 -31.26
N LYS A 101 33.11 12.57 -32.24
CA LYS A 101 33.98 12.81 -33.41
C LYS A 101 33.22 13.41 -34.60
N LYS A 102 31.88 13.41 -34.56
CA LYS A 102 31.02 14.18 -35.46
C LYS A 102 30.84 15.59 -34.94
#